data_AF-A0A9P3F130-F1
#
_entry.id   AF-A0A9P3F130-F1
#
_cell.length_a   1.000
_cell.length_b   1.000
_cell.length_c   1.000
_cell.angle_alpha   90.00
_cell.angle_beta   90.00
_cell.angle_gamma   90.00
#
_symmetry.space_group_name_H-M   'P 1'
#
loop_
_entity.id
_entity.type
_entity.pdbx_description
1 polymer ?
#
loop_
_entity_poly.entity_id
_entity_poly.type
_entity_poly.pdbx_seq_one_letter_code
_entity_poly.pdbx_strand_id
1 'polypeptide(L)'
;MAPPEIHSTFSVTSGCLCFGDLTKICQGASNAIQPFPNVRPRVGGTIKAHKIEYNVAAENGNWNVYQLIDRERGGVSGWFICHSTTVDNPGWEMDKILRVSGSPYKPDSGSKMNNDKTAAEGIFVIN
;
A
#
# COMPACT_ATOMS: atom_id res chain seq x y z
N MET A 1 6.26 -20.99 4.80
CA MET A 1 7.11 -19.80 4.56
C MET A 1 7.60 -19.33 5.92
N ALA A 2 8.87 -18.94 6.05
CA ALA A 2 9.34 -18.28 7.26
C ALA A 2 8.59 -16.94 7.43
N PRO A 3 8.30 -16.52 8.68
CA PRO A 3 7.68 -15.22 8.91
C PRO A 3 8.57 -14.09 8.38
N PRO A 4 7.99 -13.00 7.83
CA PRO A 4 8.76 -11.90 7.30
C PRO A 4 9.52 -11.18 8.42
N GLU A 5 10.77 -10.83 8.16
CA GLU A 5 11.63 -10.14 9.12
C GLU A 5 11.48 -8.61 9.00
N ILE A 6 11.46 -7.93 10.14
CA ILE A 6 11.38 -6.47 10.20
C ILE A 6 12.72 -5.91 9.72
N HIS A 7 12.70 -5.15 8.62
CA HIS A 7 13.87 -4.44 8.13
C HIS A 7 14.14 -3.16 8.94
N SER A 8 13.09 -2.39 9.22
CA SER A 8 13.18 -1.13 9.97
C SER A 8 11.82 -0.73 10.54
N THR A 9 11.81 0.23 11.47
CA THR A 9 10.58 0.80 12.05
C THR A 9 10.66 2.33 11.99
N PHE A 10 9.55 2.99 11.68
CA PHE A 10 9.42 4.44 11.76
C PHE A 10 8.12 4.85 12.45
N SER A 11 8.05 6.08 12.93
CA SER A 11 6.86 6.59 13.63
C SER A 11 6.07 7.54 12.75
N VAL A 12 4.74 7.33 12.69
CA VAL A 12 3.77 8.26 12.11
C VAL A 12 3.19 9.10 13.23
N THR A 13 3.27 10.42 13.11
CA THR A 13 2.74 11.39 14.08
C THR A 13 1.70 12.34 13.49
N SER A 14 1.68 12.46 12.16
CA SER A 14 0.80 13.34 11.39
C SER A 14 -0.61 12.77 11.19
N GLY A 15 -0.84 11.49 11.50
CA GLY A 15 -2.08 10.79 11.18
C GLY A 15 -2.25 10.49 9.68
N CYS A 16 -1.19 10.63 8.88
CA CYS A 16 -1.22 10.35 7.45
C CYS A 16 0.06 9.71 6.92
N LEU A 17 -0.11 8.86 5.91
CA LEU A 17 0.97 8.33 5.07
C LEU A 17 0.83 8.90 3.66
N CYS A 18 1.96 9.34 3.12
CA CYS A 18 2.03 9.87 1.77
C CYS A 18 2.57 8.82 0.80
N PHE A 19 1.93 8.70 -0.36
CA PHE A 19 2.42 7.82 -1.44
C PHE A 19 3.28 8.62 -2.42
N GLY A 20 4.44 8.10 -2.81
CA GLY A 20 5.28 8.71 -3.84
C GLY A 20 6.78 8.62 -3.52
N ASP A 21 7.57 9.36 -4.30
CA ASP A 21 8.98 9.59 -3.97
C ASP A 21 9.13 10.38 -2.65
N LEU A 22 10.32 10.33 -2.06
CA LEU A 22 10.60 10.95 -0.75
C LEU A 22 10.26 12.45 -0.72
N THR A 23 10.42 13.15 -1.84
CA THR A 23 10.12 14.58 -1.96
C THR A 23 8.62 14.86 -1.86
N LYS A 24 7.78 14.04 -2.51
CA LYS A 24 6.31 14.13 -2.40
C LYS A 24 5.81 13.73 -1.02
N ILE A 25 6.48 12.77 -0.38
CA ILE A 25 6.20 12.38 1.00
C ILE A 25 6.40 13.57 1.95
N CYS A 26 7.52 14.29 1.81
CA CYS A 26 7.79 15.49 2.61
C CYS A 26 6.77 16.62 2.37
N GLN A 27 6.28 16.81 1.15
CA GLN A 27 5.26 17.82 0.85
C GLN A 27 3.87 17.46 1.39
N GLY A 28 3.50 16.18 1.35
CA GLY A 28 2.20 15.71 1.84
C GLY A 28 2.09 15.72 3.37
N ALA A 29 3.22 15.56 4.08
CA ALA A 29 3.27 15.54 5.55
C ALA A 29 2.65 16.78 6.24
N SER A 30 2.58 17.92 5.54
CA SER A 30 1.99 19.16 6.06
C SER A 30 0.54 19.40 5.62
N ASN A 31 -0.02 18.54 4.75
CA ASN A 31 -1.37 18.71 4.21
C ASN A 31 -2.43 18.01 5.09
N ALA A 32 -3.70 18.40 4.96
CA ALA A 32 -4.80 17.74 5.69
C ALA A 32 -5.00 16.28 5.25
N ILE A 33 -5.46 15.42 6.17
CA ILE A 33 -5.83 14.02 5.89
C ILE A 33 -6.99 14.01 4.87
N GLN A 34 -6.86 13.25 3.79
CA GLN A 34 -7.94 13.07 2.84
C GLN A 34 -8.77 11.82 3.20
N PRO A 35 -10.11 11.89 3.11
CA PRO A 35 -10.95 10.71 3.25
C PRO A 35 -10.62 9.70 2.14
N PHE A 36 -10.77 8.42 2.45
CA PHE A 36 -10.44 7.35 1.51
C PHE A 36 -11.20 7.54 0.19
N PRO A 37 -10.49 7.59 -0.96
CA PRO A 37 -11.12 7.96 -2.22
C PRO A 37 -12.12 6.88 -2.67
N ASN A 38 -13.41 7.22 -2.74
CA ASN A 38 -14.38 6.48 -3.56
C ASN A 38 -14.37 7.03 -5.00
N VAL A 39 -13.17 7.06 -5.60
CA VAL A 39 -12.99 7.67 -6.92
C VAL A 39 -13.27 6.60 -7.96
N ARG A 40 -14.33 6.77 -8.75
CA ARG A 40 -14.53 5.94 -9.95
C ARG A 40 -13.40 6.22 -10.95
N PRO A 41 -12.81 5.20 -11.59
CA PRO A 41 -11.73 5.41 -12.56
C PRO A 41 -12.19 6.38 -13.65
N ARG A 42 -11.40 7.43 -13.90
CA ARG A 42 -11.64 8.30 -15.06
C ARG A 42 -10.93 7.70 -16.26
N VAL A 43 -11.67 7.54 -17.37
CA VAL A 43 -11.10 7.12 -18.64
C VAL A 43 -10.53 8.36 -19.33
N GLY A 44 -9.21 8.40 -19.53
CA GLY A 44 -8.53 9.41 -20.33
C GLY A 44 -7.77 8.73 -21.47
N GLY A 45 -8.31 8.76 -22.69
CA GLY A 45 -7.70 8.06 -23.83
C GLY A 45 -7.53 6.56 -23.58
N THR A 46 -6.29 6.06 -23.65
CA THR A 46 -5.90 4.67 -23.35
C THR A 46 -5.60 4.41 -21.87
N ILE A 47 -5.70 5.41 -20.99
CA ILE A 47 -5.32 5.30 -19.58
C ILE A 47 -6.55 5.40 -18.69
N LYS A 48 -6.69 4.44 -17.76
CA LYS A 48 -7.61 4.56 -16.61
C LYS A 48 -6.81 5.09 -15.43
N ALA A 49 -7.09 6.30 -14.98
CA ALA A 49 -6.38 6.94 -13.88
C ALA A 49 -7.32 7.24 -12.70
N HIS A 50 -6.79 7.05 -11.49
CA HIS A 50 -7.37 7.58 -10.26
C HIS A 50 -6.48 8.73 -9.80
N LYS A 51 -6.95 9.98 -9.96
CA LYS A 51 -6.22 11.13 -9.43
C LYS A 51 -6.46 11.18 -7.93
N ILE A 52 -5.42 10.95 -7.14
CA ILE A 52 -5.47 10.94 -5.69
C ILE A 52 -4.38 11.88 -5.21
N GLU A 53 -4.75 12.75 -4.28
CA GLU A 53 -3.84 13.65 -3.64
C GLU A 53 -3.40 13.07 -2.28
N TYR A 54 -2.22 13.47 -1.86
CA TYR A 54 -1.21 12.56 -1.34
C TYR A 54 -1.31 12.17 0.14
N ASN A 55 -2.48 12.23 0.78
CA ASN A 55 -2.58 11.98 2.23
C ASN A 55 -3.66 10.96 2.57
N VAL A 56 -3.25 9.70 2.72
CA VAL A 56 -4.16 8.69 3.26
C VAL A 56 -4.03 8.66 4.77
N ALA A 57 -5.18 8.60 5.45
CA ALA A 57 -5.23 8.45 6.89
C ALA A 57 -4.40 7.25 7.34
N ALA A 58 -3.57 7.44 8.35
CA ALA A 58 -2.75 6.41 8.94
C ALA A 58 -2.81 6.52 10.46
N GLU A 59 -2.79 5.37 11.13
CA GLU A 59 -2.72 5.33 12.58
C GLU A 59 -1.39 5.92 13.06
N ASN A 60 -1.46 6.79 14.07
CA ASN A 60 -0.27 7.31 14.74
C ASN A 60 0.39 6.20 15.56
N GLY A 61 1.72 6.17 15.55
CA GLY A 61 2.50 5.16 16.24
C GLY A 61 3.56 4.56 15.35
N ASN A 62 4.03 3.37 15.71
CA ASN A 62 5.16 2.74 15.05
C ASN A 62 4.68 1.85 13.90
N TRP A 63 5.36 1.94 12.77
CA TRP A 63 5.10 1.17 11.58
C TRP A 63 6.33 0.35 11.23
N ASN A 64 6.15 -0.95 11.05
CA ASN A 64 7.20 -1.90 10.69
C ASN A 64 7.29 -2.01 9.17
N VAL A 65 8.51 -2.03 8.66
CA VAL A 65 8.85 -2.11 7.24
C VAL A 65 9.43 -3.49 6.94
N TYR A 66 8.94 -4.13 5.88
CA TYR A 66 9.34 -5.44 5.42
C TYR A 66 9.76 -5.35 3.95
N GLN A 67 10.85 -6.05 3.59
CA GLN A 67 11.33 -6.12 2.21
C GLN A 67 10.52 -7.11 1.38
N LEU A 68 10.09 -6.68 0.20
CA LEU A 68 9.56 -7.57 -0.83
C LEU A 68 10.67 -7.90 -1.81
N ILE A 69 11.13 -9.14 -1.78
CA ILE A 69 12.25 -9.62 -2.60
C ILE A 69 11.70 -10.33 -3.83
N ASP A 70 12.14 -9.87 -5.01
CA ASP A 70 11.95 -10.59 -6.27
C ASP A 70 12.90 -11.79 -6.29
N ARG A 71 12.32 -13.00 -6.33
CA ARG A 71 13.09 -14.25 -6.30
C ARG A 71 13.84 -14.54 -7.60
N GLU A 72 13.37 -14.00 -8.73
CA GLU A 72 14.02 -14.19 -10.03
C GLU A 72 15.21 -13.25 -10.17
N ARG A 73 15.07 -12.00 -9.71
CA ARG A 73 16.11 -10.96 -9.79
C ARG A 73 17.03 -10.92 -8.58
N GLY A 74 16.64 -11.54 -7.46
CA GLY A 74 17.41 -11.57 -6.21
C GLY A 74 17.50 -10.22 -5.47
N GLY A 75 16.64 -9.25 -5.81
CA GLY A 75 16.69 -7.89 -5.30
C GLY A 75 15.38 -7.42 -4.69
N VAL A 76 15.42 -6.31 -3.94
CA VAL A 76 14.23 -5.67 -3.38
C VAL A 76 13.41 -5.07 -4.52
N SER A 77 12.20 -5.57 -4.72
CA SER A 77 11.23 -5.07 -5.71
C SER A 77 10.20 -4.12 -5.12
N GLY A 78 10.11 -4.07 -3.78
CA GLY A 78 9.17 -3.19 -3.08
C GLY A 78 9.24 -3.32 -1.56
N TRP A 79 8.33 -2.63 -0.90
CA TRP A 79 8.26 -2.56 0.55
C TRP A 79 6.83 -2.79 1.00
N PHE A 80 6.66 -3.58 2.06
CA PHE A 80 5.40 -3.73 2.77
C PHE A 80 5.54 -3.03 4.13
N ILE A 81 4.54 -2.23 4.50
CA ILE A 81 4.57 -1.44 5.73
C ILE A 81 3.24 -1.65 6.45
N CYS A 82 3.28 -1.95 7.75
CA CYS A 82 2.08 -2.09 8.59
C CYS A 82 2.31 -1.56 10.01
N HIS A 83 1.23 -1.14 10.68
CA HIS A 83 1.31 -0.63 12.05
C HIS A 83 1.70 -1.76 13.01
N SER A 84 2.60 -1.46 13.95
CA SER A 84 3.28 -2.48 14.76
C SER A 84 2.38 -3.13 15.80
N THR A 85 1.25 -2.51 16.16
CA THR A 85 0.35 -3.00 17.21
C THR A 85 -1.00 -3.46 16.70
N THR A 86 -1.41 -3.03 15.50
CA THR A 86 -2.72 -3.39 14.93
C THR A 86 -2.65 -4.59 14.00
N VAL A 87 -1.45 -4.95 13.53
CA VAL A 87 -1.23 -6.10 12.65
C VAL A 87 -0.50 -7.21 13.39
N ASP A 88 -1.25 -8.21 13.83
CA ASP A 88 -0.72 -9.38 14.55
C ASP A 88 0.10 -10.30 13.63
N ASN A 89 -0.30 -10.44 12.36
CA ASN A 89 0.39 -11.29 11.39
C ASN A 89 0.65 -10.54 10.06
N PRO A 90 1.83 -9.92 9.92
CA PRO A 90 2.24 -9.22 8.71
C PRO A 90 2.20 -10.09 7.45
N GLY A 91 2.48 -11.40 7.60
CA GLY A 91 2.46 -12.35 6.50
C GLY A 91 1.06 -12.55 5.92
N TRP A 92 0.04 -12.63 6.76
CA TRP A 92 -1.35 -12.77 6.32
C TRP A 92 -1.87 -11.52 5.61
N GLU A 93 -1.56 -10.33 6.12
CA GLU A 93 -1.94 -9.07 5.47
C GLU A 93 -1.25 -8.92 4.12
N MET A 94 0.04 -9.24 4.04
CA MET A 94 0.78 -9.24 2.77
C MET A 94 0.17 -10.24 1.77
N ASP A 95 -0.12 -11.47 2.19
CA ASP A 95 -0.74 -12.47 1.32
C ASP A 95 -2.13 -12.04 0.84
N LYS A 96 -2.93 -11.42 1.72
CA LYS A 96 -4.24 -10.84 1.39
C LYS A 96 -4.09 -9.76 0.32
N ILE A 97 -3.19 -8.80 0.53
CA ILE A 97 -2.94 -7.71 -0.41
C ILE A 97 -2.54 -8.27 -1.76
N LEU A 98 -1.53 -9.14 -1.83
CA LEU A 98 -1.03 -9.71 -3.09
C LEU A 98 -2.10 -10.52 -3.83
N ARG A 99 -2.93 -11.28 -3.10
CA ARG A 99 -4.05 -12.03 -3.68
C ARG A 99 -5.12 -11.11 -4.26
N VAL A 100 -5.42 -9.98 -3.62
CA VAL A 100 -6.51 -9.09 -4.06
C VAL A 100 -6.04 -8.05 -5.10
N SER A 101 -4.80 -7.57 -5.03
CA SER A 101 -4.25 -6.49 -5.88
C SER A 101 -3.70 -6.94 -7.24
N GLY A 102 -3.97 -8.19 -7.68
CA GLY A 102 -3.57 -8.64 -9.01
C GLY A 102 -2.05 -8.88 -9.15
N SER A 103 -1.37 -9.27 -8.06
CA SER A 103 0.06 -9.60 -8.08
C SER A 103 0.38 -10.68 -9.14
N PRO A 104 1.37 -10.45 -10.04
CA PRO A 104 1.74 -11.44 -11.06
C PRO A 104 2.29 -12.74 -10.47
N TYR A 105 2.63 -12.76 -9.18
CA TYR A 105 3.20 -13.91 -8.48
C TYR A 105 2.16 -14.86 -7.86
N LYS A 106 0.85 -14.57 -7.99
CA LYS A 106 -0.25 -15.45 -7.53
C LYS A 106 -1.07 -15.93 -8.74
N PRO A 107 -1.34 -17.25 -8.89
CA PRO A 107 -2.11 -17.78 -10.02
C PRO A 107 -3.55 -17.25 -10.10
N ASP A 108 -4.19 -17.04 -8.95
CA ASP A 108 -5.50 -16.39 -8.80
C ASP A 108 -5.31 -15.00 -8.20
N SER A 109 -4.58 -14.16 -8.94
CA SER A 109 -4.36 -12.78 -8.54
C SER A 109 -5.56 -11.93 -8.94
N GLY A 110 -6.01 -11.09 -8.01
CA GLY A 110 -7.18 -10.25 -8.17
C GLY A 110 -6.99 -9.12 -9.18
N SER A 111 -7.43 -7.92 -8.84
CA SER A 111 -7.48 -6.81 -9.79
C SER A 111 -6.28 -5.89 -9.62
N LYS A 112 -5.60 -5.57 -10.71
CA LYS A 112 -4.61 -4.49 -10.78
C LYS A 112 -5.24 -3.09 -10.77
N MET A 113 -6.55 -2.99 -10.55
CA MET A 113 -7.33 -1.75 -10.56
C MET A 113 -8.27 -1.73 -9.34
N ASN A 114 -8.56 -0.53 -8.82
CA ASN A 114 -9.61 -0.37 -7.80
C ASN A 114 -10.97 -0.81 -8.34
N ASN A 115 -11.62 -1.73 -7.64
CA ASN A 115 -12.96 -2.24 -7.95
C ASN A 115 -13.71 -2.63 -6.66
N ASP A 116 -14.92 -3.17 -6.80
CA ASP A 116 -15.76 -3.54 -5.65
C ASP A 116 -15.09 -4.57 -4.72
N LYS A 117 -14.28 -5.49 -5.28
CA LYS A 117 -13.55 -6.50 -4.50
C LYS A 117 -12.38 -5.89 -3.72
N THR A 118 -11.61 -4.99 -4.33
CA THR A 118 -10.53 -4.30 -3.61
C THR A 118 -11.11 -3.40 -2.53
N ALA A 119 -12.21 -2.70 -2.81
CA ALA A 119 -12.91 -1.85 -1.84
C ALA A 119 -13.47 -2.65 -0.64
N ALA A 120 -14.13 -3.78 -0.90
CA ALA A 120 -14.68 -4.64 0.15
C ALA A 120 -13.59 -5.19 1.11
N GLU A 121 -12.37 -5.37 0.60
CA GLU A 121 -11.24 -5.87 1.37
C GLU A 121 -10.39 -4.75 2.01
N GLY A 122 -10.79 -3.48 1.83
CA GLY A 122 -10.05 -2.31 2.31
C GLY A 122 -8.73 -2.05 1.56
N ILE A 123 -8.59 -2.60 0.35
CA ILE A 123 -7.37 -2.53 -0.44
C ILE A 123 -7.49 -1.45 -1.50
N PHE A 124 -6.52 -0.55 -1.47
CA PHE A 124 -6.38 0.52 -2.44
C PHE A 124 -5.19 0.26 -3.36
N VAL A 125 -5.45 0.07 -4.65
CA VAL A 125 -4.43 -0.14 -5.67
C VAL A 125 -4.03 1.21 -6.27
N ILE A 126 -2.74 1.52 -6.21
CA ILE A 126 -2.13 2.70 -6.82
C ILE A 126 -1.28 2.19 -7.99
N ASN A 127 -1.58 2.68 -9.20
CA ASN A 127 -0.79 2.44 -10.42
C ASN A 127 -0.16 3.74 -10.89
#